data_AF-A0A0S7B7K0-F1
#
_entry.id   AF-A0A0S7B7K0-F1
#
_cell.length_a   1.000
_cell.length_b   1.000
_cell.length_c   1.000
_cell.angle_alpha   90.00
_cell.angle_beta   90.00
_cell.angle_gamma   90.00
#
_symmetry.space_group_name_H-M   'P 1'
#
loop_
_entity.id
_entity.type
_entity.pdbx_description
1 polymer ?
#
loop_
_entity_poly.entity_id
_entity_poly.type
_entity_poly.pdbx_seq_one_letter_code
_entity_poly.pdbx_strand_id
1 'polypeptide(L)'
;MKIVAVVFSLIRKVISVAMILAICVPLLFVAYKGSQPMQVSQTPSGMTYWQFIADRIDAAKEVKPSRCGWGMFLSLVALGPLYSVVYTDIGIHPDGFLASVTAPDSDIPKGVENASWDQVPRIWWNVVEQLSWTMLGKANPGCRFRPVANLWYRT
;
A
#
# COMPACT_ATOMS: atom_id res chain seq x y z
N MET A 1 19.65 -32.93 30.96
CA MET A 1 19.87 -31.47 30.85
C MET A 1 20.33 -31.00 29.47
N LYS A 2 21.23 -31.70 28.76
CA LYS A 2 21.69 -31.30 27.40
C LYS A 2 20.58 -31.32 26.32
N ILE A 3 19.74 -32.36 26.30
CA ILE A 3 18.64 -32.50 25.33
C ILE A 3 17.63 -31.34 25.46
N VAL A 4 17.29 -30.98 26.69
CA VAL A 4 16.38 -29.85 26.97
C VAL A 4 16.95 -28.53 26.44
N ALA A 5 18.24 -28.25 26.66
CA ALA A 5 18.90 -27.06 26.14
C ALA A 5 18.94 -27.02 24.60
N VAL A 6 19.15 -28.17 23.95
CA VAL A 6 19.11 -28.29 22.48
C VAL A 6 17.70 -28.01 21.95
N VAL A 7 16.66 -28.56 22.58
CA VAL A 7 15.25 -28.32 22.20
C VAL A 7 14.88 -26.84 22.34
N PHE A 8 15.24 -26.19 23.45
CA PHE A 8 15.00 -24.75 23.62
C PHE A 8 15.75 -23.89 22.58
N SER A 9 16.99 -24.26 22.24
CA SER A 9 17.76 -23.57 21.19
C SER A 9 17.11 -23.70 19.81
N LEU A 10 16.59 -24.89 19.49
CA LEU A 10 15.86 -25.14 18.25
C LEU A 10 14.56 -24.34 18.19
N ILE A 11 13.76 -24.35 19.26
CA ILE A 11 12.52 -23.56 19.35
C ILE A 11 12.82 -22.06 19.14
N ARG A 12 13.84 -21.54 19.82
CA ARG A 12 14.25 -20.13 19.66
C ARG A 12 14.65 -19.82 18.21
N LYS A 13 15.43 -20.69 17.56
CA LYS A 13 15.81 -20.52 16.16
C LYS A 13 14.60 -20.55 15.24
N VAL A 14 13.67 -21.48 15.44
CA VAL A 14 12.44 -21.58 14.65
C VAL A 14 11.60 -20.31 14.78
N ILE A 15 11.39 -19.81 16.00
CA ILE A 15 10.66 -18.56 16.24
C ILE A 15 11.36 -17.37 15.56
N SER A 16 12.69 -17.27 15.69
CA SER A 16 13.44 -16.19 15.06
C SER A 16 13.35 -16.23 13.53
N VAL A 17 13.46 -17.41 12.92
CA VAL A 17 13.33 -17.58 11.47
C VAL A 17 11.90 -17.25 11.02
N ALA A 18 10.88 -17.72 11.76
CA ALA A 18 9.49 -17.40 11.48
C ALA A 18 9.21 -15.89 11.52
N MET A 19 9.74 -15.17 12.51
CA MET A 19 9.63 -13.71 12.60
C MET A 19 10.32 -13.01 11.42
N ILE A 20 11.51 -13.46 11.02
CA ILE A 20 12.21 -12.91 9.86
C ILE A 20 11.38 -13.12 8.59
N LEU A 21 10.87 -14.33 8.37
CA LEU A 21 10.05 -14.66 7.21
C LEU A 21 8.74 -13.85 7.19
N ALA A 22 8.09 -13.65 8.35
CA ALA A 22 6.87 -12.86 8.48
C ALA A 22 7.07 -11.39 8.05
N ILE A 23 8.30 -10.87 8.10
CA ILE A 23 8.64 -9.51 7.66
C ILE A 23 9.16 -9.51 6.22
N CYS A 24 10.07 -10.42 5.88
CA CYS A 24 10.72 -10.46 4.57
C CYS A 24 9.73 -10.82 3.45
N VAL A 25 8.79 -11.74 3.69
CA VAL A 25 7.85 -12.18 2.65
C VAL A 25 6.93 -11.04 2.20
N PRO A 26 6.26 -10.28 3.10
CA PRO A 26 5.49 -9.11 2.69
C PRO A 26 6.33 -8.04 1.97
N LEU A 27 7.57 -7.78 2.43
CA LEU A 27 8.45 -6.80 1.78
C LEU A 27 8.81 -7.21 0.35
N LEU A 28 9.13 -8.49 0.14
CA LEU A 28 9.39 -9.04 -1.20
C LEU A 28 8.14 -8.97 -2.08
N PHE A 29 6.97 -9.26 -1.52
CA PHE A 29 5.70 -9.15 -2.24
C PHE A 29 5.45 -7.70 -2.70
N VAL A 30 5.62 -6.72 -1.81
CA VAL A 30 5.50 -5.29 -2.14
C VAL A 30 6.54 -4.87 -3.18
N ALA A 31 7.79 -5.29 -3.06
CA ALA A 31 8.86 -5.00 -4.02
C ALA A 31 8.53 -5.54 -5.42
N TYR A 32 8.07 -6.80 -5.48
CA TYR A 32 7.67 -7.46 -6.70
C TYR A 32 6.45 -6.79 -7.34
N LYS A 33 5.38 -6.60 -6.57
CA LYS A 33 4.14 -5.99 -7.05
C LYS A 33 4.33 -4.53 -7.45
N GLY A 34 5.13 -3.76 -6.71
CA GLY A 34 5.39 -2.37 -7.04
C GLY A 34 6.16 -2.15 -8.34
N SER A 35 6.86 -3.18 -8.81
CA SER A 35 7.55 -3.19 -10.11
C SER A 35 6.63 -3.55 -11.28
N GLN A 36 5.40 -3.97 -11.01
CA GLN A 36 4.40 -4.23 -12.05
C GLN A 36 3.63 -2.95 -12.40
N PRO A 37 3.01 -2.89 -13.59
CA PRO A 37 2.10 -1.80 -13.94
C PRO A 37 0.97 -1.69 -12.91
N MET A 38 0.66 -0.46 -12.50
CA MET A 38 -0.46 -0.18 -11.61
C MET A 38 -1.79 -0.57 -12.27
N GLN A 39 -2.75 -1.01 -11.46
CA GLN A 39 -4.10 -1.40 -11.91
C GLN A 39 -5.11 -0.25 -11.84
N VAL A 40 -4.68 0.95 -11.46
CA VAL A 40 -5.53 2.15 -11.37
C VAL A 40 -5.81 2.68 -12.78
N SER A 41 -7.08 2.76 -13.20
CA SER A 41 -7.46 3.14 -14.57
C SER A 41 -7.09 4.57 -14.97
N GLN A 42 -6.76 5.42 -14.00
CA GLN A 42 -6.46 6.84 -14.16
C GLN A 42 -4.95 7.13 -14.26
N THR A 43 -4.08 6.11 -14.08
CA THR A 43 -2.63 6.28 -14.22
C THR A 43 -2.21 6.18 -15.69
N PRO A 44 -1.08 6.82 -16.06
CA PRO A 44 -0.45 6.59 -17.37
C PRO A 44 -0.21 5.11 -17.67
N SER A 45 -0.52 4.67 -18.89
CA SER A 45 -0.38 3.27 -19.29
C SER A 45 1.05 2.75 -19.06
N GLY A 46 1.17 1.65 -18.32
CA GLY A 46 2.45 1.00 -18.02
C GLY A 46 3.24 1.63 -16.87
N MET A 47 2.73 2.67 -16.20
CA MET A 47 3.39 3.23 -15.03
C MET A 47 3.36 2.23 -13.87
N THR A 48 4.54 1.94 -13.32
CA THR A 48 4.70 1.10 -12.12
C THR A 48 4.45 1.92 -10.86
N TYR A 49 4.11 1.25 -9.76
CA TYR A 49 3.91 1.92 -8.47
C TYR A 49 5.17 2.66 -8.01
N TRP A 50 6.36 2.08 -8.20
CA TRP A 50 7.62 2.73 -7.85
C TRP A 50 7.88 4.00 -8.65
N GLN A 51 7.57 4.00 -9.94
CA GLN A 51 7.65 5.17 -10.79
C GLN A 51 6.66 6.25 -10.37
N PHE A 52 5.42 5.87 -10.04
CA PHE A 52 4.43 6.78 -9.51
C PHE A 52 4.92 7.45 -8.22
N ILE A 53 5.35 6.67 -7.23
CA ILE A 53 5.86 7.19 -5.95
C ILE A 53 7.08 8.09 -6.16
N ALA A 54 8.02 7.71 -7.03
CA ALA A 54 9.17 8.54 -7.35
C ALA A 54 8.76 9.89 -7.96
N ASP A 55 7.82 9.89 -8.91
CA ASP A 55 7.28 11.10 -9.51
C ASP A 55 6.55 11.99 -8.49
N ARG A 56 5.83 11.38 -7.53
CA ARG A 56 5.15 12.13 -6.46
C ARG A 56 6.11 12.69 -5.42
N ILE A 57 7.18 11.98 -5.08
CA ILE A 57 8.27 12.52 -4.23
C ILE A 57 8.94 13.71 -4.91
N ASP A 58 9.18 13.61 -6.21
CA ASP A 58 9.76 14.70 -7.00
C ASP A 58 8.81 15.91 -7.04
N ALA A 59 7.54 15.69 -7.37
CA ALA A 59 6.52 16.74 -7.34
C ALA A 59 6.37 17.37 -5.94
N ALA A 60 6.50 16.59 -4.86
CA ALA A 60 6.44 17.11 -3.48
C ALA A 60 7.56 18.12 -3.16
N LYS A 61 8.72 18.01 -3.81
CA LYS A 61 9.84 18.95 -3.65
C LYS A 61 9.58 20.29 -4.36
N GLU A 62 8.84 20.25 -5.46
CA GLU A 62 8.53 21.42 -6.29
C GLU A 62 7.36 22.25 -5.74
N VAL A 63 6.46 21.63 -4.95
CA VAL A 63 5.31 22.30 -4.35
C VAL A 63 5.74 23.34 -3.31
N LYS A 64 5.24 24.57 -3.46
CA LYS A 64 5.35 25.63 -2.44
C LYS A 64 3.99 25.81 -1.74
N PRO A 65 3.92 25.77 -0.40
CA PRO A 65 4.99 25.48 0.56
C PRO A 65 5.35 23.98 0.62
N SER A 66 6.64 23.66 0.82
CA SER A 66 7.19 22.29 0.83
C SER A 66 6.60 21.39 1.94
N ARG A 67 6.05 21.98 3.00
CA ARG A 67 5.35 21.25 4.08
C ARG A 67 4.08 20.55 3.58
N CYS A 68 3.46 21.07 2.53
CA CYS A 68 2.25 20.50 1.92
C CYS A 68 2.57 19.13 1.28
N GLY A 69 3.65 19.07 0.49
CA GLY A 69 4.09 17.84 -0.18
C GLY A 69 4.59 16.77 0.78
N TRP A 70 5.54 17.15 1.66
CA TRP A 70 6.15 16.19 2.60
C TRP A 70 5.18 15.70 3.67
N GLY A 71 4.31 16.55 4.21
CA GLY A 71 3.34 16.15 5.23
C GLY A 71 2.37 15.11 4.70
N MET A 72 1.87 15.33 3.48
CA MET A 72 0.93 14.42 2.83
C MET A 72 1.58 13.08 2.44
N PHE A 73 2.83 13.10 1.97
CA PHE A 73 3.58 11.88 1.67
C PHE A 73 3.90 11.07 2.93
N LEU A 74 4.29 11.73 4.04
CA LEU A 74 4.55 11.07 5.32
C LEU A 74 3.28 10.45 5.91
N SER A 75 2.14 11.14 5.80
CA SER A 75 0.85 10.58 6.17
C SER A 75 0.54 9.32 5.35
N LEU A 76 0.84 9.30 4.05
CA LEU A 76 0.65 8.11 3.21
C LEU A 76 1.57 6.95 3.63
N VAL A 77 2.85 7.20 3.89
CA VAL A 77 3.77 6.14 4.33
C VAL A 77 3.36 5.58 5.68
N ALA A 78 2.89 6.43 6.60
CA ALA A 78 2.48 6.02 7.94
C ALA A 78 1.10 5.34 7.96
N LEU A 79 0.14 5.85 7.21
CA LEU A 79 -1.27 5.44 7.27
C LEU A 79 -1.68 4.55 6.09
N GLY A 80 -1.05 4.67 4.93
CA GLY A 80 -1.40 3.93 3.71
C GLY A 80 -1.46 2.41 3.93
N PRO A 81 -0.43 1.77 4.51
CA PRO A 81 -0.46 0.34 4.81
C PRO A 81 -1.53 -0.07 5.84
N LEU A 82 -1.88 0.82 6.78
CA LEU A 82 -2.86 0.53 7.82
C LEU A 82 -4.29 0.69 7.29
N TYR A 83 -4.55 1.79 6.58
CA TYR A 83 -5.84 2.05 5.94
C TYR A 83 -6.14 1.04 4.84
N SER A 84 -5.13 0.59 4.09
CA SER A 84 -5.34 -0.44 3.07
C SER A 84 -5.73 -1.78 3.68
N VAL A 85 -5.22 -2.14 4.85
CA VAL A 85 -5.68 -3.34 5.59
C VAL A 85 -7.14 -3.17 6.02
N VAL A 86 -7.49 -2.03 6.63
CA VAL A 86 -8.87 -1.76 7.08
C VAL A 86 -9.86 -1.78 5.91
N TYR A 87 -9.53 -1.12 4.80
CA TYR A 87 -10.41 -1.04 3.63
C TYR A 87 -10.55 -2.41 2.95
N THR A 88 -9.48 -3.21 2.94
CA THR A 88 -9.54 -4.59 2.44
C THR A 88 -10.45 -5.46 3.31
N ASP A 89 -10.33 -5.33 4.64
CA ASP A 89 -11.20 -6.08 5.55
C ASP A 89 -12.67 -5.70 5.41
N ILE A 90 -12.97 -4.40 5.29
CA ILE A 90 -14.34 -3.92 5.05
C ILE A 90 -14.90 -4.44 3.73
N GLY A 91 -14.09 -4.48 2.67
CA GLY A 91 -14.53 -5.01 1.37
C GLY A 91 -14.82 -6.52 1.39
N ILE A 92 -14.05 -7.29 2.15
CA ILE A 92 -14.23 -8.75 2.28
C ILE A 92 -15.40 -9.07 3.22
N HIS A 93 -15.58 -8.25 4.27
CA HIS A 93 -16.59 -8.38 5.32
C HIS A 93 -17.53 -7.15 5.34
N PRO A 94 -18.38 -6.97 4.31
CA PRO A 94 -19.23 -5.79 4.18
C PRO A 94 -20.30 -5.65 5.29
N ASP A 95 -20.65 -6.75 5.95
CA ASP A 95 -21.60 -6.76 7.08
C ASP A 95 -20.89 -6.73 8.46
N GLY A 96 -19.56 -6.58 8.47
CA GLY A 96 -18.75 -6.60 9.69
C GLY A 96 -18.85 -5.32 10.54
N PHE A 97 -18.36 -5.38 11.77
CA PHE A 97 -18.32 -4.22 12.67
C PHE A 97 -17.55 -3.04 12.08
N LEU A 98 -16.41 -3.30 11.41
CA LEU A 98 -15.64 -2.23 10.78
C LEU A 98 -16.41 -1.56 9.62
N ALA A 99 -17.21 -2.32 8.87
CA ALA A 99 -18.03 -1.76 7.81
C ALA A 99 -19.16 -0.86 8.36
N SER A 100 -19.72 -1.20 9.53
CA SER A 100 -20.81 -0.43 10.13
C SER A 100 -20.37 0.87 10.82
N VAL A 101 -19.12 0.94 11.29
CA VAL A 101 -18.56 2.15 11.92
C VAL A 101 -17.76 3.04 10.98
N THR A 102 -17.49 2.59 9.76
CA THR A 102 -16.71 3.35 8.77
C THR A 102 -17.62 4.07 7.79
N ALA A 103 -17.31 5.33 7.48
CA ALA A 103 -18.04 6.07 6.46
C ALA A 103 -17.83 5.44 5.07
N PRO A 104 -18.84 5.42 4.19
CA PRO A 104 -18.69 4.94 2.83
C PRO A 104 -17.61 5.73 2.07
N ASP A 105 -16.59 5.04 1.58
CA ASP A 105 -15.50 5.62 0.77
C ASP A 105 -15.46 4.93 -0.60
N SER A 106 -15.16 5.70 -1.65
CA SER A 106 -14.99 5.20 -3.01
C SER A 106 -13.75 4.31 -3.19
N ASP A 107 -12.76 4.42 -2.32
CA ASP A 107 -11.52 3.62 -2.39
C ASP A 107 -11.65 2.26 -1.67
N ILE A 108 -12.79 1.97 -1.01
CA ILE A 108 -13.10 0.64 -0.49
C ILE A 108 -13.42 -0.30 -1.67
N PRO A 109 -12.75 -1.46 -1.77
CA PRO A 109 -12.97 -2.39 -2.87
C PRO A 109 -14.37 -3.00 -2.80
N LYS A 110 -15.02 -3.14 -3.96
CA LYS A 110 -16.38 -3.69 -4.12
C LYS A 110 -16.35 -4.98 -4.92
N GLY A 111 -17.32 -5.89 -4.71
CA GLY A 111 -17.38 -7.15 -5.45
C GLY A 111 -16.29 -8.15 -5.04
N VAL A 112 -15.76 -8.00 -3.82
CA VAL A 112 -14.72 -8.86 -3.24
C VAL A 112 -15.20 -9.54 -1.95
N GLU A 113 -16.53 -9.62 -1.78
CA GLU A 113 -17.16 -10.17 -0.60
C GLU A 113 -16.77 -11.66 -0.44
N ASN A 114 -16.39 -12.06 0.76
CA ASN A 114 -15.93 -13.43 1.06
C ASN A 114 -14.74 -13.91 0.20
N ALA A 115 -13.86 -13.00 -0.22
CA ALA A 115 -12.64 -13.36 -0.94
C ALA A 115 -11.82 -14.41 -0.16
N SER A 116 -11.28 -15.38 -0.89
CA SER A 116 -10.43 -16.41 -0.31
C SER A 116 -9.07 -15.84 0.12
N TRP A 117 -8.44 -16.47 1.12
CA TRP A 117 -7.17 -16.01 1.71
C TRP A 117 -6.03 -15.78 0.70
N ASP A 118 -6.00 -16.52 -0.40
CA ASP A 118 -5.03 -16.36 -1.49
C ASP A 118 -5.24 -15.09 -2.33
N GLN A 119 -6.46 -14.54 -2.33
CA GLN A 119 -6.82 -13.34 -3.07
C GLN A 119 -6.57 -12.06 -2.26
N VAL A 120 -6.58 -12.16 -0.93
CA VAL A 120 -6.42 -11.04 -0.01
C VAL A 120 -5.17 -10.20 -0.31
N PRO A 121 -3.97 -10.77 -0.52
CA PRO A 121 -2.77 -9.96 -0.81
C PRO A 121 -2.91 -9.12 -2.08
N ARG A 122 -3.62 -9.65 -3.10
CA ARG A 122 -3.87 -8.94 -4.36
C ARG A 122 -4.88 -7.82 -4.17
N ILE A 123 -5.99 -8.08 -3.46
CA ILE A 123 -7.01 -7.06 -3.15
C ILE A 123 -6.37 -5.93 -2.35
N TRP A 124 -5.62 -6.28 -1.30
CA TRP A 124 -4.89 -5.33 -0.48
C TRP A 124 -3.94 -4.46 -1.30
N TRP A 125 -3.16 -5.06 -2.21
CA TRP A 125 -2.28 -4.31 -3.08
C TRP A 125 -3.03 -3.31 -3.98
N ASN A 126 -4.18 -3.71 -4.52
CA ASN A 126 -5.00 -2.82 -5.35
C ASN A 126 -5.53 -1.63 -4.53
N VAL A 127 -5.91 -1.85 -3.28
CA VAL A 127 -6.30 -0.78 -2.35
C VAL A 127 -5.12 0.16 -2.07
N VAL A 128 -3.91 -0.38 -1.87
CA VAL A 128 -2.69 0.44 -1.72
C VAL A 128 -2.48 1.36 -2.93
N GLU A 129 -2.56 0.82 -4.14
CA GLU A 129 -2.40 1.61 -5.37
C GLU A 129 -3.48 2.69 -5.51
N GLN A 130 -4.73 2.30 -5.26
CA GLN A 130 -5.90 3.18 -5.37
C GLN A 130 -5.85 4.32 -4.34
N LEU A 131 -5.59 4.03 -3.07
CA LEU A 131 -5.44 5.04 -2.02
C LEU A 131 -4.27 5.98 -2.31
N SER A 132 -3.13 5.42 -2.75
CA SER A 132 -1.96 6.22 -3.13
C SER A 132 -2.27 7.17 -4.29
N TRP A 133 -3.06 6.71 -5.26
CA TRP A 133 -3.54 7.54 -6.35
C TRP A 133 -4.51 8.62 -5.89
N THR A 134 -5.53 8.29 -5.10
CA THR A 134 -6.50 9.27 -4.61
C THR A 134 -5.83 10.35 -3.76
N MET A 135 -4.84 9.98 -2.95
CA MET A 135 -4.09 10.96 -2.17
C MET A 135 -3.12 11.75 -3.06
N LEU A 136 -2.15 11.10 -3.72
CA LEU A 136 -1.03 11.82 -4.36
C LEU A 136 -1.21 12.11 -5.85
N GLY A 137 -2.05 11.34 -6.54
CA GLY A 137 -2.29 11.43 -7.99
C GLY A 137 -3.40 12.41 -8.35
N LYS A 138 -4.51 12.41 -7.60
CA LYS A 138 -5.61 13.37 -7.82
C LYS A 138 -5.21 14.77 -7.34
N ALA A 139 -5.66 15.78 -8.10
CA ALA A 139 -5.46 17.18 -7.74
C ALA A 139 -6.22 17.48 -6.44
N ASN A 140 -5.47 17.63 -5.35
CA ASN A 140 -6.04 17.99 -4.06
C ASN A 140 -6.09 19.52 -3.90
N PRO A 141 -7.22 20.10 -3.42
CA PRO A 141 -7.38 21.55 -3.31
C PRO A 141 -6.38 22.20 -2.35
N GLY A 142 -5.83 21.45 -1.39
CA GLY A 142 -4.83 21.93 -0.43
C GLY A 142 -3.40 22.02 -0.97
N CYS A 143 -2.97 21.04 -1.78
CA CYS A 143 -1.60 20.98 -2.34
C CYS A 143 -1.67 20.68 -3.83
N ARG A 144 -1.38 21.68 -4.68
CA ARG A 144 -1.37 21.49 -6.14
C ARG A 144 -0.05 20.88 -6.59
N PHE A 145 0.02 19.55 -6.57
CA PHE A 145 1.10 18.83 -7.26
C PHE A 145 1.01 19.06 -8.78
N ARG A 146 2.16 19.04 -9.45
CA ARG A 146 2.17 18.95 -10.90
C ARG A 146 1.46 17.67 -11.38
N PRO A 147 0.82 17.67 -12.56
CA PRO A 147 0.23 16.47 -13.13
C PRO A 147 1.22 15.30 -13.15
N VAL A 148 0.70 14.09 -13.00
CA VAL A 148 1.50 12.86 -13.16
C VAL A 148 1.95 12.81 -14.61
N ALA A 149 3.26 12.94 -14.83
CA ALA A 149 3.81 13.01 -16.18
C ALA A 149 3.79 11.63 -16.82
N ASN A 150 3.42 11.56 -18.10
CA ASN A 150 3.73 10.40 -18.93
C ASN A 150 5.26 10.32 -19.03
N LEU A 151 5.87 9.28 -18.45
CA LEU A 151 7.33 9.07 -18.48
C LEU A 151 7.90 9.01 -19.90
N TRP A 152 7.06 8.75 -20.91
CA TRP A 152 7.39 8.76 -22.33
C TRP A 152 7.84 10.12 -22.90
N TYR A 153 7.57 11.23 -22.22
CA TYR A 153 7.94 12.58 -22.70
C TYR A 153 9.19 13.17 -22.04
N ARG A 154 9.87 12.43 -21.16
CA ARG A 154 11.01 12.94 -20.36
C ARG A 154 12.35 12.25 -20.69
N THR A 155 12.52 11.80 -21.94
CA THR A 155 13.78 11.34 -22.54
C THR A 155 14.07 12.10 -23.82
#